data_AF-T1C794-F1
#
_entry.id   AF-T1C794-F1
#
_cell.length_a   1.000
_cell.length_b   1.000
_cell.length_c   1.000
_cell.angle_alpha   90.00
_cell.angle_beta   90.00
_cell.angle_gamma   90.00
#
_symmetry.space_group_name_H-M   'P 1'
#
loop_
_entity.id
_entity.type
_entity.pdbx_description
1 polymer ?
#
loop_
_entity_poly.entity_id
_entity_poly.type
_entity_poly.pdbx_seq_one_letter_code
_entity_poly.pdbx_strand_id
1 'polypeptide(L)'
;FLVDTGANGSMVSTRLVKALGLVAGPGRWERAEGATGTQPLPWVLIRRLRVGRIVKTDVRMPICTSPIMTHLDGILGMAGFGPVRIAVDFRHDRVAIDPSSPGMLWGFLDIHARRTPGGLLMVPAHVGGVSVEAIIDTGSPDTLGNFALRKALL
;
A
#
# COMPACT_ATOMS: atom_id res chain seq x y z
N PHE A 1 -7.45 0.06 9.37
CA PHE A 1 -6.27 0.30 8.50
C PHE A 1 -6.73 0.25 7.06
N LEU A 2 -6.17 1.12 6.21
CA LEU A 2 -6.32 1.00 4.75
C LEU A 2 -5.27 0.01 4.22
N VAL A 3 -5.68 -0.95 3.41
CA VAL A 3 -4.76 -1.86 2.72
C VAL A 3 -4.39 -1.23 1.40
N ASP A 4 -3.10 -1.00 1.18
CA ASP A 4 -2.59 -0.18 0.08
C ASP A 4 -1.53 -0.96 -0.72
N THR A 5 -1.89 -1.42 -1.92
CA THR A 5 -0.96 -2.08 -2.84
C THR A 5 -0.06 -1.10 -3.60
N GLY A 6 -0.38 0.19 -3.60
CA GLY A 6 0.41 1.29 -4.14
C GLY A 6 1.54 1.77 -3.21
N ALA A 7 1.54 1.35 -1.95
CA ALA A 7 2.57 1.72 -0.97
C ALA A 7 3.54 0.57 -0.66
N ASN A 8 4.84 0.87 -0.69
CA ASN A 8 5.92 -0.06 -0.32
C ASN A 8 6.22 -0.08 1.19
N GLY A 9 5.73 0.90 1.94
CA GLY A 9 5.89 1.04 3.38
C GLY A 9 4.54 1.25 4.07
N SER A 10 4.46 0.89 5.35
CA SER A 10 3.25 1.06 6.17
C SER A 10 3.41 2.26 7.11
N MET A 11 2.32 2.97 7.39
CA MET A 11 2.30 4.16 8.25
C MET A 11 1.24 4.03 9.34
N VAL A 12 1.44 4.70 10.47
CA VAL A 12 0.48 4.79 11.58
C VAL A 12 -0.01 6.21 11.80
N SER A 13 -1.25 6.34 12.25
CA SER A 13 -1.81 7.64 12.66
C SER A 13 -1.24 8.09 14.01
N THR A 14 -1.18 9.40 14.23
CA THR A 14 -0.84 9.97 15.55
C THR A 14 -1.81 9.50 16.64
N ARG A 15 -3.09 9.29 16.30
CA ARG A 15 -4.10 8.80 17.25
C ARG A 15 -3.76 7.40 17.75
N LEU A 16 -3.43 6.48 16.84
CA LEU A 16 -3.06 5.11 17.21
C LEU A 16 -1.78 5.09 18.04
N VAL A 17 -0.76 5.87 17.64
CA VAL A 17 0.50 6.01 18.40
C VAL A 17 0.23 6.40 19.85
N LYS A 18 -0.61 7.42 20.07
CA LYS A 18 -1.01 7.86 21.41
C LYS A 18 -1.79 6.79 22.17
N ALA A 19 -2.78 6.16 21.52
CA ALA A 19 -3.61 5.14 22.13
C ALA A 19 -2.81 3.90 22.60
N LEU A 20 -1.75 3.56 21.87
CA LEU A 20 -0.85 2.45 22.20
C LEU A 20 0.33 2.85 23.10
N GLY A 21 0.43 4.13 23.50
CA GLY A 21 1.56 4.62 24.31
C GLY A 21 2.92 4.50 23.61
N LEU A 22 2.93 4.50 22.28
CA LEU A 22 4.16 4.34 21.50
C LEU A 22 4.96 5.65 21.50
N VAL A 23 6.27 5.53 21.69
CA VAL A 23 7.19 6.67 21.74
C VAL A 23 8.06 6.66 20.48
N ALA A 24 8.01 7.76 19.73
CA ALA A 24 8.94 7.97 18.63
C ALA A 24 10.35 8.20 19.18
N GLY A 25 11.36 7.58 18.57
CA GLY A 25 12.74 7.81 18.99
C GLY A 25 13.18 9.26 18.70
N PRO A 26 13.85 9.95 19.62
CA PRO A 26 14.36 11.31 19.38
C PRO A 26 15.26 11.36 18.15
N GLY A 27 15.05 12.35 17.27
CA GLY A 27 15.90 12.57 16.08
C GLY A 27 15.77 11.49 14.99
N ARG A 28 14.79 10.60 15.08
CA ARG A 28 14.62 9.51 14.10
C ARG A 28 13.54 9.88 13.08
N TRP A 29 14.00 10.15 11.86
CA TRP A 29 13.15 10.51 10.73
C TRP A 29 13.33 9.51 9.59
N GLU A 30 12.28 9.33 8.80
CA GLU A 30 12.27 8.52 7.59
C GLU A 30 11.66 9.35 6.46
N ARG A 31 12.26 9.31 5.26
CA ARG A 31 11.71 10.00 4.10
C ARG A 31 10.52 9.19 3.58
N ALA A 32 9.35 9.79 3.58
CA ALA A 32 8.16 9.26 2.94
C ALA A 32 7.97 9.97 1.60
N GLU A 33 7.78 9.17 0.53
CA GLU A 33 7.50 9.65 -0.82
C GLU A 33 6.07 9.30 -1.19
N GLY A 34 5.35 10.26 -1.77
CA GLY A 34 3.99 10.05 -2.26
C GLY A 34 3.66 11.00 -3.41
N ALA A 35 2.40 10.98 -3.85
CA ALA A 35 1.94 11.77 -5.00
C ALA A 35 2.15 13.28 -4.82
N THR A 36 2.12 13.78 -3.58
CA THR A 36 2.28 15.21 -3.26
C THR A 36 3.75 15.60 -2.99
N GLY A 37 4.70 14.70 -3.19
CA GLY A 37 6.12 14.93 -2.98
C GLY A 37 6.72 14.12 -1.83
N THR A 38 7.90 14.53 -1.38
CA THR A 38 8.63 13.88 -0.29
C THR A 38 8.59 14.71 0.99
N GLN A 39 8.37 14.06 2.13
CA GLN A 39 8.50 14.67 3.43
C GLN A 39 9.23 13.77 4.44
N PRO A 40 10.07 14.33 5.34
CA PRO A 40 10.58 13.59 6.48
C PRO A 40 9.47 13.40 7.51
N LEU A 41 9.27 12.17 7.96
CA LEU A 41 8.30 11.81 9.00
C LEU A 41 9.00 11.18 10.20
N PRO A 42 8.57 11.49 11.45
CA PRO A 42 9.04 10.75 12.60
C PRO A 42 8.46 9.34 12.52
N TRP A 43 9.11 8.35 13.14
CA TRP A 43 8.64 6.97 13.12
C TRP A 43 8.65 6.32 14.50
N VAL A 44 7.81 5.30 14.66
CA VAL A 44 7.77 4.43 15.86
C VAL A 44 8.24 3.02 15.52
N LEU A 45 8.89 2.35 16.48
CA LEU A 45 9.23 0.95 16.35
C LEU A 45 8.04 0.09 16.76
N ILE A 46 7.48 -0.66 15.80
CA ILE A 46 6.49 -1.69 16.07
C ILE A 46 7.23 -3.02 16.23
N ARG A 47 7.40 -3.44 17.50
CA ARG A 47 8.06 -4.70 17.86
C ARG A 47 7.47 -5.91 17.14
N ARG A 48 6.15 -5.94 16.99
CA ARG A 48 5.43 -7.01 16.29
C ARG A 48 4.20 -6.47 15.58
N LEU A 49 4.18 -6.61 14.26
CA LEU A 49 3.04 -6.31 13.40
C LEU A 49 2.46 -7.63 12.88
N ARG A 50 1.20 -7.92 13.19
CA ARG A 50 0.47 -9.06 12.63
C ARG A 50 -0.61 -8.57 11.70
N VAL A 51 -0.61 -9.08 10.47
CA VAL A 51 -1.59 -8.81 9.43
C VAL A 51 -2.09 -10.14 8.89
N GLY A 52 -3.35 -10.47 9.15
CA GLY A 52 -3.87 -11.80 8.85
C GLY A 52 -2.98 -12.89 9.47
N ARG A 53 -2.41 -13.74 8.62
CA ARG A 53 -1.46 -14.81 9.01
C ARG A 53 0.01 -14.39 8.97
N ILE A 54 0.31 -13.18 8.52
CA ILE A 54 1.68 -12.66 8.36
C ILE A 54 2.10 -11.97 9.65
N VAL A 55 3.31 -12.27 10.12
CA VAL A 55 3.93 -11.60 11.26
C VAL A 55 5.25 -10.99 10.81
N LYS A 56 5.41 -9.68 11.04
CA LYS A 56 6.66 -8.96 10.91
C LYS A 56 7.11 -8.49 12.29
N THR A 57 8.41 -8.45 12.53
CA THR A 57 9.02 -7.95 13.77
C THR A 57 9.86 -6.72 13.50
N ASP A 58 9.98 -5.87 14.52
CA ASP A 58 10.83 -4.66 14.50
C ASP A 58 10.61 -3.76 13.26
N VAL A 59 9.33 -3.53 12.94
CA VAL A 59 8.93 -2.70 11.80
C VAL A 59 8.98 -1.23 12.20
N ARG A 60 9.71 -0.43 11.43
CA ARG A 60 9.66 1.04 11.53
C ARG A 60 8.42 1.51 10.78
N MET A 61 7.56 2.27 11.44
CA MET A 61 6.36 2.84 10.83
C MET A 61 6.38 4.35 10.99
N PRO A 62 6.47 5.11 9.88
CA PRO A 62 6.28 6.56 9.90
C PRO A 62 4.93 6.95 10.51
N ILE A 63 4.93 8.03 11.28
CA ILE A 63 3.73 8.63 11.83
C ILE A 63 3.20 9.62 10.79
N CYS A 64 2.04 9.31 10.23
CA CYS A 64 1.39 10.17 9.25
C CYS A 64 0.38 11.09 9.94
N THR A 65 0.52 12.39 9.66
CA THR A 65 -0.36 13.47 10.16
C THR A 65 -1.30 14.00 9.07
N SER A 66 -1.28 13.40 7.87
CA SER A 66 -2.11 13.82 6.74
C SER A 66 -3.61 13.72 7.07
N PRO A 67 -4.46 14.63 6.58
CA PRO A 67 -5.91 14.58 6.77
C PRO A 67 -6.57 13.26 6.36
N ILE A 68 -5.97 12.50 5.43
CA ILE A 68 -6.45 11.16 5.05
C ILE A 68 -6.44 10.17 6.22
N MET A 69 -5.62 10.41 7.24
CA MET A 69 -5.52 9.59 8.45
C MET A 69 -6.61 9.87 9.48
N THR A 70 -7.45 10.90 9.30
CA THR A 70 -8.45 11.33 10.31
C THR A 70 -9.33 10.17 10.78
N HIS A 71 -9.70 9.27 9.88
CA HIS A 71 -10.56 8.11 10.16
C HIS A 71 -9.83 6.76 10.08
N LEU A 72 -8.50 6.77 9.92
CA LEU A 72 -7.70 5.56 9.79
C LEU A 72 -6.75 5.42 10.98
N ASP A 73 -6.58 4.19 11.47
CA ASP A 73 -5.50 3.89 12.41
C ASP A 73 -4.12 3.91 11.73
N GLY A 74 -4.09 3.70 10.41
CA GLY A 74 -2.88 3.71 9.58
C GLY A 74 -3.12 3.16 8.18
N ILE A 75 -2.07 3.20 7.35
CA ILE A 75 -1.98 2.58 6.02
C ILE A 75 -1.05 1.37 6.12
N LEU A 76 -1.48 0.27 5.52
CA LEU A 76 -0.71 -0.94 5.38
C LEU A 76 -0.22 -1.07 3.94
N GLY A 77 1.02 -0.62 3.69
CA GLY A 77 1.66 -0.73 2.39
C GLY A 77 2.08 -2.17 2.10
N MET A 78 1.43 -2.78 1.11
CA MET A 78 1.54 -4.19 0.77
C MET A 78 2.60 -4.49 -0.28
N ALA A 79 3.09 -3.49 -1.02
CA ALA A 79 4.14 -3.72 -2.02
C ALA A 79 5.47 -4.18 -1.39
N GLY A 80 5.74 -3.75 -0.16
CA GLY A 80 6.87 -4.23 0.65
C GLY A 80 6.59 -5.54 1.40
N PHE A 81 5.45 -6.19 1.15
CA PHE A 81 5.18 -7.54 1.65
C PHE A 81 5.63 -8.52 0.57
N GLY A 82 6.28 -9.61 1.01
CA GLY A 82 6.86 -10.61 0.12
C GLY A 82 5.80 -11.46 -0.60
N PRO A 83 5.95 -12.80 -0.65
CA PRO A 83 4.99 -13.68 -1.30
C PRO A 83 3.69 -13.76 -0.48
N VAL A 84 2.75 -12.86 -0.77
CA VAL A 84 1.46 -12.72 -0.09
C VAL A 84 0.33 -12.73 -1.09
N ARG A 85 -0.81 -13.28 -0.68
CA ARG A 85 -2.09 -13.19 -1.38
C ARG A 85 -2.97 -12.17 -0.65
N ILE A 86 -3.52 -11.24 -1.42
CA ILE A 86 -4.56 -10.32 -0.97
C ILE A 86 -5.83 -10.71 -1.72
N ALA A 87 -6.87 -11.09 -1.00
CA ALA A 87 -8.19 -11.32 -1.56
C ALA A 87 -9.12 -10.23 -1.05
N VAL A 88 -9.74 -9.49 -1.98
CA VAL A 88 -10.70 -8.43 -1.66
C VAL A 88 -12.09 -8.90 -2.08
N ASP A 89 -12.99 -9.00 -1.12
CA ASP A 89 -14.39 -9.27 -1.31
C ASP A 89 -15.19 -7.98 -1.08
N PHE A 90 -15.44 -7.26 -2.16
CA PHE A 90 -16.15 -5.98 -2.13
C PHE A 90 -17.62 -6.13 -1.71
N ARG A 91 -18.24 -7.29 -1.93
CA ARG A 91 -19.65 -7.51 -1.57
C ARG A 91 -19.83 -7.58 -0.06
N HIS A 92 -18.86 -8.17 0.63
CA HIS A 92 -18.89 -8.35 2.07
C HIS A 92 -17.97 -7.39 2.84
N ASP A 93 -17.33 -6.45 2.14
CA ASP A 93 -16.34 -5.52 2.69
C ASP A 93 -15.23 -6.24 3.48
N ARG A 94 -14.61 -7.25 2.86
CA ARG A 94 -13.58 -8.09 3.49
C ARG A 94 -12.29 -8.09 2.70
N VAL A 95 -11.19 -7.96 3.43
CA VAL A 95 -9.84 -8.18 2.90
C VAL A 95 -9.20 -9.34 3.68
N ALA A 96 -8.84 -10.40 2.96
CA ALA A 96 -8.06 -11.52 3.49
C ALA A 96 -6.60 -11.41 3.01
N ILE A 97 -5.68 -11.57 3.96
CA ILE A 97 -4.23 -11.50 3.71
C ILE A 97 -3.58 -12.78 4.24
N ASP A 98 -3.06 -13.56 3.32
CA ASP A 98 -2.48 -14.89 3.56
C ASP A 98 -1.13 -15.03 2.84
N PRO A 99 -0.28 -15.99 3.23
CA PRO A 99 0.85 -16.38 2.40
C PRO A 99 0.37 -16.76 1.00
N SER A 100 1.08 -16.35 -0.06
CA SER A 100 0.72 -16.77 -1.42
C SER A 100 0.97 -18.26 -1.59
N SER A 101 0.02 -18.97 -2.21
CA SER A 101 0.19 -20.35 -2.67
C SER A 101 0.18 -20.39 -4.20
N PRO A 102 0.98 -21.26 -4.83
CA PRO A 102 0.88 -21.50 -6.26
C PRO A 102 -0.44 -22.21 -6.61
N GLY A 103 -0.98 -21.96 -7.80
CA GLY A 103 -2.16 -22.64 -8.33
C GLY A 103 -3.15 -21.69 -8.98
N MET A 104 -3.67 -22.09 -10.15
CA MET A 104 -4.73 -21.38 -10.86
C MET A 104 -6.02 -21.46 -10.04
N LEU A 105 -6.69 -20.34 -9.84
CA LEU A 105 -8.01 -20.31 -9.20
C LEU A 105 -9.08 -20.49 -10.27
N TRP A 106 -9.75 -21.64 -10.25
CA TRP A 106 -10.86 -21.91 -11.16
C TRP A 106 -11.95 -20.84 -11.06
N GLY A 107 -12.38 -20.31 -12.20
CA GLY A 107 -13.39 -19.25 -12.29
C GLY A 107 -12.84 -17.83 -12.15
N PHE A 108 -11.52 -17.65 -12.11
CA PHE A 108 -10.87 -16.33 -12.09
C PHE A 108 -10.09 -16.07 -13.38
N LEU A 109 -9.94 -14.79 -13.72
CA LEU A 109 -9.03 -14.34 -14.78
C LEU A 109 -7.65 -14.10 -14.18
N ASP A 110 -6.65 -14.83 -14.67
CA ASP A 110 -5.26 -14.66 -14.26
C ASP A 110 -4.56 -13.62 -15.14
N ILE A 111 -4.27 -12.46 -14.55
CA ILE A 111 -3.50 -11.39 -15.19
C ILE A 111 -2.07 -11.44 -14.64
N HIS A 112 -1.10 -11.66 -15.55
CA HIS A 112 0.31 -11.67 -15.19
C HIS A 112 0.79 -10.23 -14.97
N ALA A 113 1.06 -9.89 -13.71
CA ALA A 113 1.65 -8.62 -13.33
C ALA A 113 3.18 -8.73 -13.22
N ARG A 114 3.88 -7.63 -13.48
CA ARG A 114 5.29 -7.46 -13.14
C ARG A 114 5.43 -6.69 -11.84
N ARG A 115 6.43 -7.02 -11.03
CA ARG A 115 6.78 -6.22 -9.85
C ARG A 115 7.81 -5.16 -10.22
N THR A 116 7.58 -3.92 -9.80
CA THR A 116 8.60 -2.86 -9.87
C THR A 116 9.70 -3.12 -8.82
N PRO A 117 10.86 -2.42 -8.90
CA PRO A 117 11.88 -2.50 -7.85
C PRO A 117 11.35 -2.14 -6.44
N GLY A 118 10.33 -1.27 -6.37
CA GLY A 118 9.63 -0.91 -5.13
C GLY A 118 8.54 -1.91 -4.70
N GLY A 119 8.33 -2.98 -5.46
CA GLY A 119 7.37 -4.04 -5.16
C GLY A 119 5.94 -3.82 -5.67
N LEU A 120 5.68 -2.70 -6.35
CA LEU A 120 4.34 -2.38 -6.88
C LEU A 120 3.96 -3.36 -7.98
N LEU A 121 2.67 -3.72 -8.04
CA LEU A 121 2.13 -4.59 -9.09
C LEU A 121 1.76 -3.75 -10.32
N MET A 122 2.47 -4.01 -11.41
CA MET A 122 2.30 -3.34 -12.69
C MET A 122 1.70 -4.31 -13.71
N VAL A 123 0.63 -3.91 -14.39
CA VAL A 123 -0.07 -4.70 -15.40
C VAL A 123 -0.18 -3.95 -16.72
N PRO A 124 -0.13 -4.65 -17.86
CA PRO A 124 -0.46 -4.04 -19.14
C PRO A 124 -1.95 -3.64 -19.16
N ALA A 125 -2.24 -2.46 -19.69
CA ALA A 125 -3.61 -1.95 -19.80
C ALA A 125 -3.77 -1.06 -21.06
N HIS A 126 -5.02 -0.67 -21.34
CA HIS A 126 -5.36 0.26 -22.41
C HIS A 126 -6.27 1.37 -21.88
N VAL A 127 -5.99 2.61 -22.27
CA VAL A 127 -6.84 3.77 -21.99
C VAL A 127 -7.07 4.50 -23.30
N GLY A 128 -8.33 4.63 -23.75
CA GLY A 128 -8.66 5.35 -25.00
C GLY A 128 -7.90 4.86 -26.24
N GLY A 129 -7.54 3.58 -26.31
CA GLY A 129 -6.73 3.00 -27.40
C GLY A 129 -5.21 3.11 -27.21
N VAL A 130 -4.74 3.84 -26.20
CA VAL A 130 -3.32 3.95 -25.86
C VAL A 130 -2.92 2.79 -24.95
N SER A 131 -1.93 2.00 -25.36
CA SER A 131 -1.32 0.97 -24.49
C SER A 131 -0.50 1.63 -23.39
N VAL A 132 -0.73 1.21 -22.15
CA VAL A 132 -0.07 1.75 -20.95
C VAL A 132 0.34 0.63 -20.00
N GLU A 133 1.22 0.98 -19.07
CA GLU A 133 1.49 0.17 -17.88
C GLU A 133 0.78 0.81 -16.70
N ALA A 134 -0.09 0.06 -16.04
CA ALA A 134 -0.89 0.53 -14.90
C ALA A 134 -0.39 -0.11 -13.60
N ILE A 135 -0.34 0.67 -12.52
CA ILE A 135 -0.11 0.15 -11.17
C ILE A 135 -1.48 -0.14 -10.53
N ILE A 136 -1.62 -1.30 -9.91
CA ILE A 136 -2.81 -1.64 -9.13
C ILE A 136 -2.66 -1.05 -7.73
N ASP A 137 -3.51 -0.07 -7.40
CA ASP A 137 -3.48 0.67 -6.14
C ASP A 137 -4.83 0.58 -5.42
N THR A 138 -4.90 -0.19 -4.34
CA THR A 138 -6.09 -0.29 -3.47
C THR A 138 -6.21 0.86 -2.48
N GLY A 139 -5.20 1.73 -2.38
CA GLY A 139 -5.14 2.88 -1.48
C GLY A 139 -5.78 4.16 -2.04
N SER A 140 -6.16 4.18 -3.30
CA SER A 140 -6.77 5.33 -3.98
C SER A 140 -8.18 5.00 -4.49
N PRO A 141 -9.18 5.88 -4.26
CA PRO A 141 -10.49 5.76 -4.90
C PRO A 141 -10.47 6.20 -6.38
N ASP A 142 -9.44 6.96 -6.77
CA ASP A 142 -9.32 7.58 -8.09
C ASP A 142 -8.19 6.95 -8.90
N THR A 143 -8.35 6.96 -10.23
CA THR A 143 -7.30 6.56 -11.18
C THR A 143 -6.55 7.80 -11.68
N LEU A 144 -5.23 7.79 -11.58
CA LEU A 144 -4.38 8.90 -12.01
C LEU A 144 -3.52 8.54 -13.23
N GLY A 145 -3.60 9.37 -14.26
CA GLY A 145 -2.76 9.28 -15.45
C GLY A 145 -1.66 10.36 -15.46
N ASN A 146 -0.51 10.05 -16.06
CA ASN A 146 0.57 11.02 -16.21
C ASN A 146 0.34 11.95 -17.42
N PHE A 147 1.16 13.01 -17.53
CA PHE A 147 1.05 13.96 -18.64
C PHE A 147 1.33 13.36 -20.02
N ALA A 148 2.14 12.30 -20.10
CA ALA A 148 2.40 11.59 -21.35
C ALA A 148 1.11 10.91 -21.86
N LEU A 149 0.37 10.23 -20.98
CA LEU A 149 -0.93 9.65 -21.30
C LEU A 149 -1.94 10.73 -21.68
N ARG A 150 -2.02 11.83 -20.91
CA ARG A 150 -2.90 12.96 -21.28
C ARG A 150 -2.61 13.48 -22.69
N LYS A 151 -1.34 13.64 -23.05
CA LYS A 151 -0.93 14.09 -24.38
C LYS A 151 -1.28 13.08 -25.49
N ALA A 152 -1.26 11.78 -25.20
CA ALA A 152 -1.60 10.75 -26.17
C ALA A 152 -3.11 10.61 -26.42
N LEU A 153 -3.94 11.11 -25.50
CA LEU A 153 -5.40 11.05 -25.56
C LEU A 153 -6.06 12.32 -26.12
N LEU A 154 -5.32 13.42 -26.20
CA LEU A 154 -5.76 14.73 -26.72
C LEU A 154 -5.18 14.96 -28.12
#